data_AF-A0A1M3J088-F1
#
_entry.id   AF-A0A1M3J088-F1
#
_cell.length_a   1.000
_cell.length_b   1.000
_cell.length_c   1.000
_cell.angle_alpha   90.00
_cell.angle_beta   90.00
_cell.angle_gamma   90.00
#
_symmetry.space_group_name_H-M   'P 1'
#
loop_
_entity.id
_entity.type
_entity.pdbx_description
1 polymer ?
#
loop_
_entity_poly.entity_id
_entity_poly.type
_entity_poly.pdbx_seq_one_letter_code
_entity_poly.pdbx_strand_id
1 'polypeptide(L)'
;MFDIKLEDNTPSARLKYARELTGLSRTLFCKVSNLSLSSVSHWENGEQKYSRQAAEQLVKSLKERGIQVSAEWLMEGIGHEPKTFNDQKDNQSNFNISSVLDEEEFIWRESTAFAKFYKDCLVHIIPDDSALPLYKPRDHIGGKIIPQEAISLFKAEPFIIELEDGSLMVRYLEEMSKVGIYHLKSINQSTVMTKPLIKNVRIKHAAPVIWFRRRALV
;
A
#
# COMPACT_ATOMS: atom_id res chain seq x y z
N MET A 1 -4.80 -0.83 -14.79
CA MET A 1 -5.99 0.01 -14.58
C MET A 1 -7.17 -0.82 -14.99
N PHE A 2 -8.11 -1.12 -14.10
CA PHE A 2 -9.30 -1.89 -14.49
C PHE A 2 -10.22 -0.96 -15.28
N ASP A 3 -10.60 -1.34 -16.50
CA ASP A 3 -11.57 -0.60 -17.31
C ASP A 3 -12.97 -0.81 -16.71
N ILE A 4 -13.28 -0.04 -15.68
CA ILE A 4 -14.64 0.03 -15.12
C ILE A 4 -15.47 0.83 -16.12
N LYS A 5 -16.46 0.19 -16.74
CA LYS A 5 -17.40 0.85 -17.65
C LYS A 5 -18.76 0.93 -17.00
N LEU A 6 -19.46 2.05 -17.21
CA LEU A 6 -20.85 2.18 -16.80
C LEU A 6 -21.69 1.24 -17.68
N GLU A 7 -22.22 0.17 -17.09
CA GLU A 7 -22.97 -0.88 -17.80
C GLU A 7 -24.37 -0.40 -18.24
N ASP A 8 -24.99 0.49 -17.46
CA ASP A 8 -26.36 0.99 -17.69
C ASP A 8 -26.52 2.41 -17.10
N ASN A 9 -27.39 3.24 -17.69
CA ASN A 9 -27.64 4.62 -17.25
C ASN A 9 -28.77 4.71 -16.22
N THR A 10 -28.77 3.79 -15.25
CA THR A 10 -29.70 3.78 -14.12
C THR A 10 -29.06 4.41 -12.87
N PRO A 11 -29.86 4.95 -11.93
CA PRO A 11 -29.31 5.56 -10.70
C PRO A 11 -28.53 4.58 -9.82
N SER A 12 -28.92 3.29 -9.87
CA SER A 12 -28.26 2.19 -9.19
C SER A 12 -26.89 1.87 -9.80
N ALA A 13 -26.82 1.77 -11.13
CA ALA A 13 -25.58 1.53 -11.88
C ALA A 13 -24.59 2.70 -11.73
N ARG A 14 -25.07 3.95 -11.79
CA ARG A 14 -24.25 5.15 -11.58
C ARG A 14 -23.66 5.23 -10.17
N LEU A 15 -24.45 4.90 -9.14
CA LEU A 15 -23.96 4.81 -7.77
C LEU A 15 -22.89 3.73 -7.62
N LYS A 16 -23.17 2.53 -8.13
CA LYS A 16 -22.22 1.40 -8.10
C LYS A 16 -20.92 1.77 -8.80
N TYR A 17 -21.00 2.37 -9.99
CA TYR A 17 -19.85 2.84 -10.75
C TYR A 17 -19.03 3.88 -9.97
N ALA A 18 -19.68 4.91 -9.44
CA ALA A 18 -18.99 5.95 -8.66
C ALA A 18 -18.31 5.39 -7.40
N ARG A 19 -18.92 4.41 -6.73
CA ARG A 19 -18.28 3.70 -5.62
C ARG A 19 -17.08 2.88 -6.09
N GLU A 20 -17.20 2.12 -7.17
CA GLU A 20 -16.11 1.23 -7.64
C GLU A 20 -14.87 2.01 -8.05
N LEU A 21 -15.04 3.24 -8.54
CA LEU A 21 -13.94 4.18 -8.78
C LEU A 21 -13.14 4.52 -7.51
N THR A 22 -13.71 4.35 -6.30
CA THR A 22 -12.96 4.53 -5.03
C THR A 22 -12.02 3.37 -4.72
N GLY A 23 -12.17 2.23 -5.40
CA GLY A 23 -11.47 0.98 -5.09
C GLY A 23 -11.95 0.28 -3.81
N LEU A 24 -13.02 0.77 -3.16
CA LEU A 24 -13.54 0.18 -1.93
C LEU A 24 -14.67 -0.81 -2.21
N SER A 25 -14.69 -1.89 -1.44
CA SER A 25 -15.88 -2.75 -1.34
C SER A 25 -17.06 -1.97 -0.74
N ARG A 26 -18.29 -2.39 -1.05
CA ARG A 26 -19.52 -1.78 -0.49
C ARG A 26 -19.49 -1.70 1.03
N THR A 27 -19.06 -2.77 1.70
CA THR A 27 -18.94 -2.83 3.16
C THR A 27 -17.97 -1.80 3.71
N LEU A 28 -16.78 -1.70 3.09
CA LEU A 28 -15.77 -0.75 3.51
C LEU A 28 -16.20 0.69 3.26
N PHE A 29 -16.77 0.98 2.07
CA PHE A 29 -17.34 2.27 1.72
C PHE A 29 -18.41 2.74 2.71
N CYS A 30 -19.35 1.86 3.09
CA CYS A 30 -20.38 2.19 4.06
C CYS A 30 -19.81 2.51 5.43
N LYS A 31 -18.83 1.71 5.90
CA LYS A 31 -18.18 1.90 7.21
C LYS A 31 -17.48 3.25 7.31
N VAL A 32 -16.75 3.64 6.26
CA VAL A 32 -15.96 4.88 6.26
C VAL A 32 -16.78 6.13 5.95
N SER A 33 -17.91 5.98 5.25
CA SER A 33 -18.84 7.07 4.93
C SER A 33 -19.97 7.22 5.95
N ASN A 34 -19.98 6.37 7.00
CA ASN A 34 -21.05 6.31 8.00
C ASN A 34 -22.45 6.14 7.38
N LEU A 35 -22.54 5.30 6.34
CA LEU A 35 -23.79 4.95 5.64
C LEU A 35 -24.26 3.56 6.03
N SER A 36 -25.57 3.33 5.99
CA SER A 36 -26.14 2.00 6.20
C SER A 36 -25.81 1.08 5.04
N LEU A 37 -25.15 -0.04 5.32
CA LEU A 37 -24.85 -1.08 4.33
C LEU A 37 -26.13 -1.60 3.67
N SER A 38 -27.20 -1.75 4.45
CA SER A 38 -28.50 -2.17 3.93
C SER A 38 -29.02 -1.18 2.90
N SER A 39 -29.05 0.12 3.23
CA SER A 39 -29.56 1.16 2.33
C SER A 39 -28.77 1.25 1.03
N VAL A 40 -27.43 1.27 1.12
CA VAL A 40 -26.57 1.32 -0.08
C VAL A 40 -26.72 0.07 -0.94
N SER A 41 -26.94 -1.10 -0.33
CA SER A 41 -27.20 -2.34 -1.08
C SER A 41 -28.50 -2.26 -1.87
N HIS A 42 -29.60 -1.82 -1.25
CA HIS A 42 -30.89 -1.65 -1.94
C HIS A 42 -30.80 -0.61 -3.06
N TRP A 43 -30.02 0.46 -2.86
CA TRP A 43 -29.79 1.48 -3.89
C TRP A 43 -28.98 0.96 -5.07
N GLU A 44 -27.88 0.25 -4.84
CA GLU A 44 -27.05 -0.33 -5.92
C GLU A 44 -27.74 -1.47 -6.67
N ASN A 45 -28.67 -2.18 -6.03
CA ASN A 45 -29.48 -3.21 -6.67
C ASN A 45 -30.71 -2.65 -7.40
N GLY A 46 -31.02 -1.35 -7.25
CA GLY A 46 -32.22 -0.73 -7.84
C GLY A 46 -33.52 -1.07 -7.13
N GLU A 47 -33.46 -1.69 -5.95
CA GLU A 47 -34.62 -2.07 -5.12
C GLU A 47 -35.28 -0.83 -4.48
N GLN A 48 -34.50 0.21 -4.20
CA GLN A 48 -35.00 1.47 -3.63
C GLN A 48 -34.33 2.68 -4.30
N LYS A 49 -35.11 3.74 -4.51
CA LYS A 49 -34.57 5.06 -4.86
C LYS A 49 -34.07 5.76 -3.60
N TYR A 50 -32.95 6.46 -3.70
CA TYR A 50 -32.42 7.29 -2.63
C TYR A 50 -32.90 8.73 -2.76
N SER A 51 -32.98 9.44 -1.62
CA SER A 51 -33.37 10.85 -1.57
C SER A 51 -32.23 11.75 -2.05
N ARG A 52 -32.55 13.01 -2.41
CA ARG A 52 -31.53 14.03 -2.71
C ARG A 52 -30.55 14.24 -1.55
N GLN A 53 -31.03 14.20 -0.31
CA GLN A 53 -30.18 14.30 0.88
C GLN A 53 -29.17 13.13 0.96
N ALA A 54 -29.62 11.90 0.65
CA ALA A 54 -28.72 10.75 0.59
C ALA A 54 -27.72 10.87 -0.57
N ALA A 55 -28.14 11.41 -1.72
CA ALA A 55 -27.24 11.69 -2.84
C ALA A 55 -26.16 12.72 -2.47
N GLU A 56 -26.50 13.79 -1.75
CA GLU A 56 -25.53 14.78 -1.28
C GLU A 56 -24.51 14.19 -0.29
N GLN A 57 -24.95 13.29 0.60
CA GLN A 57 -24.04 12.56 1.50
C GLN A 57 -23.08 11.64 0.74
N LEU A 58 -23.58 10.98 -0.31
CA LEU A 58 -22.77 10.15 -1.20
C LEU A 58 -21.74 11.00 -1.96
N VAL A 59 -22.15 12.14 -2.53
CA VAL A 59 -21.25 13.09 -3.20
C VAL A 59 -20.15 13.57 -2.26
N LYS A 60 -20.50 13.95 -1.03
CA LYS A 60 -19.52 14.38 -0.02
C LYS A 60 -18.51 13.26 0.27
N SER A 61 -19.01 12.05 0.49
CA SER A 61 -18.19 10.86 0.74
C SER A 61 -17.25 10.51 -0.41
N LEU A 62 -17.73 10.65 -1.65
CA LEU A 62 -16.94 10.39 -2.86
C LEU A 62 -15.88 11.48 -3.06
N LYS A 63 -16.24 12.75 -2.79
CA LYS A 63 -15.32 13.88 -2.88
C LYS A 63 -14.14 13.76 -1.91
N GLU A 64 -14.40 13.36 -0.67
CA GLU A 64 -13.36 13.08 0.33
C GLU A 64 -12.39 11.97 -0.10
N ARG A 65 -12.80 11.15 -1.07
CA ARG A 65 -12.03 10.02 -1.63
C ARG A 65 -11.43 10.32 -3.00
N GLY A 66 -11.44 11.59 -3.41
CA GLY A 66 -10.83 12.00 -4.65
C GLY A 66 -11.71 11.77 -5.89
N ILE A 67 -13.03 11.65 -5.73
CA ILE A 67 -13.99 11.51 -6.83
C ILE A 67 -14.98 12.67 -6.79
N GLN A 68 -14.96 13.51 -7.83
CA GLN A 68 -15.94 14.58 -7.99
C GLN A 68 -17.10 14.09 -8.85
N VAL A 69 -18.31 14.10 -8.30
CA VAL A 69 -19.55 13.75 -9.00
C VAL A 69 -20.69 14.63 -8.49
N SER A 70 -21.65 14.95 -9.35
CA SER A 70 -22.85 15.68 -8.95
C SER A 70 -23.95 14.76 -8.42
N ALA A 71 -24.78 15.29 -7.50
CA ALA A 71 -25.94 14.55 -7.01
C ALA A 71 -26.95 14.31 -8.13
N GLU A 72 -27.11 15.29 -9.01
CA GLU A 72 -27.91 15.23 -10.24
C GLU A 72 -27.42 14.11 -11.15
N TRP A 73 -26.10 13.93 -11.28
CA TRP A 73 -25.58 12.86 -12.11
C TRP A 73 -25.86 11.51 -11.49
N LEU A 74 -25.67 11.34 -10.18
CA LEU A 74 -26.02 10.09 -9.49
C LEU A 74 -27.51 9.74 -9.70
N MET A 75 -28.39 10.71 -9.43
CA MET A 75 -29.84 10.47 -9.41
C MET A 75 -30.47 10.38 -10.82
N GLU A 76 -30.05 11.23 -11.75
CA GLU A 76 -30.76 11.45 -13.02
C GLU A 76 -29.84 11.28 -14.24
N GLY A 77 -28.52 11.22 -14.04
CA GLY A 77 -27.53 11.17 -15.12
C GLY A 77 -27.26 12.54 -15.74
N ILE A 78 -27.72 13.62 -15.12
CA ILE A 78 -27.57 15.00 -15.59
C ILE A 78 -26.50 15.69 -14.75
N GLY A 79 -25.58 16.43 -15.37
CA GLY A 79 -24.50 17.13 -14.66
C GLY A 79 -23.15 16.46 -14.87
N HIS A 80 -22.21 16.66 -13.93
CA HIS A 80 -20.85 16.13 -14.08
C HIS A 80 -20.76 14.69 -13.57
N GLU A 81 -20.29 13.82 -14.45
CA GLU A 81 -19.93 12.44 -14.17
C GLU A 81 -18.71 12.34 -13.23
N PRO A 82 -18.46 11.17 -12.61
CA PRO A 82 -17.33 10.96 -11.72
C PRO A 82 -15.99 11.22 -12.41
N LYS A 83 -15.24 12.19 -11.89
CA LYS A 83 -13.86 12.46 -12.32
C LYS A 83 -12.90 12.28 -11.14
N THR A 84 -11.73 11.69 -11.41
CA THR A 84 -10.69 11.58 -10.39
C THR A 84 -9.92 12.89 -10.30
N PHE A 85 -9.45 13.28 -9.12
CA PHE A 85 -8.67 14.53 -8.96
C PHE A 85 -7.38 14.56 -9.81
N ASN A 86 -6.87 13.41 -10.27
CA ASN A 86 -5.71 13.37 -11.16
C ASN A 86 -6.01 13.91 -12.57
N ASP A 87 -7.24 13.81 -13.05
CA ASP A 87 -7.63 14.31 -14.39
C ASP A 87 -7.67 15.85 -14.43
N GLN A 88 -7.59 16.55 -13.30
CA GLN A 88 -7.51 18.01 -13.24
C GLN A 88 -6.06 18.55 -13.20
N LYS A 89 -5.05 17.67 -13.09
CA LYS A 89 -3.64 18.08 -13.03
C LYS A 89 -2.91 18.06 -14.37
N ASP A 90 -3.60 17.80 -15.47
CA ASP A 90 -3.08 18.15 -16.79
C ASP A 90 -3.28 19.66 -17.00
N ASN A 91 -2.33 20.47 -16.52
CA ASN A 91 -1.88 21.71 -17.20
C ASN A 91 -0.87 22.59 -16.41
N GLN A 92 -0.37 22.22 -15.23
CA GLN A 92 0.70 23.02 -14.59
C GLN A 92 1.76 22.14 -13.89
N SER A 93 2.73 21.68 -14.68
CA SER A 93 3.98 21.09 -14.20
C SER A 93 4.90 22.17 -13.62
N ASN A 94 4.62 22.61 -12.39
CA ASN A 94 5.61 23.32 -11.58
C ASN A 94 6.25 22.30 -10.63
N PHE A 95 7.42 21.79 -11.03
CA PHE A 95 8.27 20.94 -10.19
C PHE A 95 8.77 21.76 -8.99
N ASN A 96 8.00 21.76 -7.91
CA ASN A 96 8.35 22.45 -6.67
C ASN A 96 9.28 21.57 -5.84
N ILE A 97 10.45 22.10 -5.47
CA ILE A 97 11.44 21.44 -4.58
C ILE A 97 10.83 21.12 -3.19
N SER A 98 9.77 21.81 -2.77
CA SER A 98 9.01 21.46 -1.57
C SER A 98 8.45 20.02 -1.60
N SER A 99 8.14 19.51 -2.79
CA SER A 99 7.58 18.17 -2.98
C SER A 99 8.51 17.03 -2.54
N VAL A 100 9.84 17.26 -2.50
CA VAL A 100 10.82 16.24 -2.10
C VAL A 100 10.89 16.10 -0.58
N LEU A 101 10.79 17.22 0.16
CA LEU A 101 10.71 17.20 1.63
C LEU A 101 9.38 16.57 2.08
N ASP A 102 8.31 16.88 1.36
CA ASP A 102 7.01 16.25 1.58
C ASP A 102 7.09 14.73 1.37
N GLU A 103 7.77 14.26 0.32
CA GLU A 103 7.89 12.83 0.01
C GLU A 103 8.60 12.02 1.10
N GLU A 104 9.70 12.54 1.66
CA GLU A 104 10.41 11.90 2.76
C GLU A 104 9.53 11.77 4.01
N GLU A 105 8.77 12.82 4.33
CA GLU A 105 7.81 12.79 5.42
C GLU A 105 6.67 11.78 5.14
N PHE A 106 6.16 11.71 3.90
CA PHE A 106 5.13 10.74 3.52
C PHE A 106 5.63 9.30 3.69
N ILE A 107 6.82 8.97 3.17
CA ILE A 107 7.42 7.63 3.30
C ILE A 107 7.65 7.29 4.77
N TRP A 108 8.11 8.24 5.58
CA TRP A 108 8.29 8.05 7.02
C TRP A 108 6.96 7.78 7.74
N ARG A 109 5.90 8.52 7.38
CA ARG A 109 4.56 8.34 7.94
C ARG A 109 3.97 6.99 7.55
N GLU A 110 4.13 6.56 6.31
CA GLU A 110 3.71 5.23 5.86
C GLU A 110 4.48 4.12 6.58
N SER A 111 5.81 4.26 6.73
CA SER A 111 6.65 3.31 7.47
C SER A 111 6.18 3.17 8.92
N THR A 112 5.90 4.30 9.57
CA THR A 112 5.36 4.35 10.92
C THR A 112 3.96 3.73 11.00
N ALA A 113 3.11 3.98 10.01
CA ALA A 113 1.78 3.39 9.94
C ALA A 113 1.83 1.88 9.74
N PHE A 114 2.74 1.36 8.90
CA PHE A 114 2.98 -0.07 8.74
C PHE A 114 3.38 -0.70 10.09
N ALA A 115 4.32 -0.09 10.80
CA ALA A 115 4.78 -0.58 12.10
C ALA A 115 3.68 -0.57 13.17
N LYS A 116 2.77 0.41 13.12
CA LYS A 116 1.60 0.47 14.02
C LYS A 116 0.52 -0.55 13.65
N PHE A 117 0.37 -0.84 12.36
CA PHE A 117 -0.67 -1.75 11.87
C PHE A 117 -0.32 -3.22 12.12
N TYR A 118 0.96 -3.58 12.03
CA TYR A 118 1.42 -4.94 12.28
C TYR A 118 2.17 -5.03 13.62
N LYS A 119 1.59 -5.75 14.58
CA LYS A 119 2.15 -5.94 15.92
C LYS A 119 3.55 -6.58 15.90
N ASP A 120 3.76 -7.57 15.04
CA ASP A 120 5.02 -8.32 14.91
C ASP A 120 5.59 -8.10 13.51
N CYS A 121 6.35 -7.02 13.34
CA CYS A 121 6.94 -6.65 12.06
C CYS A 121 8.34 -6.08 12.23
N LEU A 122 9.09 -6.09 11.13
CA LEU A 122 10.36 -5.38 10.99
C LEU A 122 10.20 -4.31 9.92
N VAL A 123 10.72 -3.11 10.20
CA VAL A 123 10.87 -2.02 9.23
C VAL A 123 12.33 -1.63 9.20
N HIS A 124 12.89 -1.52 8.00
CA HIS A 124 14.32 -1.22 7.82
C HIS A 124 14.51 -0.23 6.67
N ILE A 125 15.41 0.74 6.87
CA ILE A 125 15.87 1.65 5.82
C ILE A 125 17.19 1.09 5.32
N ILE A 126 17.30 0.85 4.01
CA ILE A 126 18.51 0.32 3.40
C ILE A 126 19.66 1.33 3.56
N PRO A 127 20.74 0.98 4.27
CA PRO A 127 21.82 1.93 4.53
C PRO A 127 22.88 1.98 3.43
N ASP A 128 23.02 0.91 2.64
CA ASP A 128 24.16 0.69 1.76
C ASP A 128 23.80 -0.07 0.46
N ASP A 129 24.83 -0.46 -0.29
CA ASP A 129 24.73 -1.13 -1.59
C ASP A 129 24.55 -2.66 -1.49
N SER A 130 24.49 -3.25 -0.29
CA SER A 130 24.44 -4.71 -0.10
C SER A 130 23.12 -5.35 -0.54
N ALA A 131 22.09 -4.53 -0.72
CA ALA A 131 20.77 -4.93 -1.16
C ALA A 131 20.51 -4.71 -2.67
N LEU A 132 21.49 -4.16 -3.40
CA LEU A 132 21.38 -3.99 -4.85
C LEU A 132 21.33 -5.35 -5.59
N PRO A 133 20.71 -5.43 -6.78
CA PRO A 133 19.98 -4.36 -7.46
C PRO A 133 18.53 -4.21 -6.99
N LEU A 134 18.04 -5.08 -6.10
CA LEU A 134 16.63 -5.10 -5.66
C LEU A 134 16.26 -3.82 -4.90
N TYR A 135 17.03 -3.52 -3.86
CA TYR A 135 16.81 -2.35 -3.01
C TYR A 135 18.03 -1.43 -3.05
N LYS A 136 17.75 -0.14 -3.14
CA LYS A 136 18.75 0.94 -3.18
C LYS A 136 18.91 1.54 -1.79
N PRO A 137 20.07 2.15 -1.49
CA PRO A 137 20.20 2.99 -0.31
C PRO A 137 19.03 3.96 -0.17
N ARG A 138 18.53 4.13 1.06
CA ARG A 138 17.38 4.97 1.45
C ARG A 138 16.00 4.41 1.09
N ASP A 139 15.90 3.23 0.47
CA ASP A 139 14.62 2.56 0.37
C ASP A 139 14.11 2.14 1.75
N HIS A 140 12.80 2.23 1.96
CA HIS A 140 12.14 1.74 3.16
C HIS A 140 11.47 0.40 2.83
N ILE A 141 11.72 -0.61 3.65
CA ILE A 141 11.12 -1.93 3.51
C ILE A 141 10.48 -2.39 4.81
N GLY A 142 9.47 -3.22 4.67
CA GLY A 142 8.69 -3.76 5.78
C GLY A 142 8.30 -5.21 5.55
N GLY A 143 8.29 -5.98 6.64
CA GLY A 143 7.98 -7.39 6.64
C GLY A 143 7.27 -7.80 7.94
N LYS A 144 6.43 -8.83 7.88
CA LYS A 144 5.91 -9.47 9.09
C LYS A 144 6.92 -10.49 9.61
N ILE A 145 7.15 -10.50 10.92
CA ILE A 145 7.97 -11.52 11.54
C ILE A 145 7.28 -12.87 11.33
N ILE A 146 8.03 -13.86 10.87
CA ILE A 146 7.55 -15.24 10.70
C ILE A 146 8.22 -16.18 11.70
N PRO A 147 7.53 -17.28 12.09
CA PRO A 147 8.16 -18.35 12.86
C PRO A 147 9.36 -18.95 12.13
N GLN A 148 10.34 -19.43 12.88
CA GLN A 148 11.58 -19.94 12.32
C GLN A 148 11.35 -21.14 11.38
N GLU A 149 10.35 -21.95 11.66
CA GLU A 149 9.97 -23.13 10.88
C GLU A 149 9.45 -22.75 9.49
N ALA A 150 8.86 -21.55 9.37
CA ALA A 150 8.32 -21.02 8.12
C ALA A 150 9.38 -20.39 7.22
N ILE A 151 10.60 -20.12 7.71
CA ILE A 151 11.70 -19.55 6.91
C ILE A 151 12.01 -20.43 5.69
N SER A 152 11.98 -21.75 5.90
CA SER A 152 12.23 -22.75 4.86
C SER A 152 11.24 -22.71 3.69
N LEU A 153 10.11 -21.99 3.82
CA LEU A 153 9.12 -21.82 2.75
C LEU A 153 9.50 -20.71 1.75
N PHE A 154 10.40 -19.79 2.11
CA PHE A 154 10.77 -18.62 1.29
C PHE A 154 12.23 -18.68 0.82
N LYS A 155 12.71 -19.86 0.37
CA LYS A 155 14.14 -20.10 0.07
C LYS A 155 14.74 -19.22 -1.03
N ALA A 156 13.92 -18.58 -1.86
CA ALA A 156 14.35 -17.76 -2.98
C ALA A 156 14.22 -16.25 -2.73
N GLU A 157 13.81 -15.83 -1.53
CA GLU A 157 13.53 -14.43 -1.22
C GLU A 157 14.50 -13.89 -0.15
N PRO A 158 14.90 -12.61 -0.25
CA PRO A 158 15.66 -11.97 0.81
C PRO A 158 14.75 -11.59 1.98
N PHE A 159 15.31 -11.64 3.18
CA PHE A 159 14.61 -11.30 4.42
C PHE A 159 15.16 -10.03 5.02
N ILE A 160 14.30 -9.29 5.72
CA ILE A 160 14.71 -8.38 6.79
C ILE A 160 15.03 -9.24 7.99
N ILE A 161 16.25 -9.12 8.50
CA ILE A 161 16.78 -9.95 9.57
C ILE A 161 17.16 -9.05 10.74
N GLU A 162 16.66 -9.39 11.92
CA GLU A 162 17.11 -8.82 13.20
C GLU A 162 18.08 -9.81 13.84
N LEU A 163 19.30 -9.35 14.14
CA LEU A 163 20.27 -10.13 14.91
C LEU A 163 20.02 -10.00 16.42
N GLU A 164 20.68 -10.83 17.20
CA GLU A 164 20.57 -10.81 18.68
C GLU A 164 21.02 -9.47 19.30
N ASP A 165 21.90 -8.73 18.63
CA ASP A 165 22.33 -7.39 19.04
C ASP A 165 21.34 -6.27 18.63
N GLY A 166 20.22 -6.62 18.00
CA GLY A 166 19.20 -5.69 17.50
C GLY A 166 19.54 -5.05 16.16
N SER A 167 20.67 -5.36 15.54
CA SER A 167 21.00 -4.85 14.20
C SER A 167 20.07 -5.44 13.15
N LEU A 168 19.69 -4.59 12.19
CA LEU A 168 18.81 -4.95 11.07
C LEU A 168 19.58 -4.96 9.75
N MET A 169 19.31 -5.95 8.90
CA MET A 169 19.89 -6.04 7.57
C MET A 169 19.00 -6.83 6.61
N VAL A 170 19.26 -6.70 5.31
CA VAL A 170 18.57 -7.47 4.27
C VAL A 170 19.51 -8.49 3.65
N ARG A 171 19.21 -9.77 3.84
CA ARG A 171 20.06 -10.87 3.34
C ARG A 171 19.21 -12.08 2.95
N TYR A 172 19.76 -12.91 2.08
CA TYR A 172 19.31 -14.29 1.93
C TYR A 172 19.75 -15.11 3.14
N LEU A 173 18.87 -15.99 3.61
CA LEU A 173 19.14 -16.96 4.66
C LEU A 173 19.47 -18.31 4.03
N GLU A 174 20.66 -18.83 4.32
CA GLU A 174 21.05 -20.19 3.95
C GLU A 174 21.13 -21.05 5.21
N GLU A 175 20.30 -22.08 5.27
CA GLU A 175 20.18 -22.99 6.42
C GLU A 175 21.44 -23.84 6.59
N MET A 176 21.89 -23.98 7.83
CA MET A 176 22.99 -24.88 8.18
C MET A 176 22.48 -26.17 8.82
N SER A 177 23.38 -27.14 9.00
CA SER A 177 23.07 -28.42 9.66
C SER A 177 22.54 -28.27 11.10
N LYS A 178 22.81 -27.13 11.75
CA LYS A 178 22.27 -26.79 13.06
C LYS A 178 21.07 -25.85 12.92
N VAL A 179 19.94 -26.26 13.49
CA VAL A 179 18.71 -25.46 13.56
C VAL A 179 18.98 -24.09 14.20
N GLY A 180 18.49 -23.02 13.57
CA GLY A 180 18.60 -21.65 14.07
C GLY A 180 19.94 -20.97 13.81
N ILE A 181 20.83 -21.63 13.05
CA ILE A 181 22.09 -21.06 12.60
C ILE A 181 22.07 -20.94 11.09
N TYR A 182 22.38 -19.75 10.59
CA TYR A 182 22.29 -19.40 9.17
C TYR A 182 23.60 -18.84 8.65
N HIS A 183 23.79 -18.96 7.34
CA HIS A 183 24.67 -18.07 6.58
C HIS A 183 23.83 -16.92 6.02
N LEU A 184 24.32 -15.69 6.18
CA LEU A 184 23.65 -14.49 5.70
C LEU A 184 24.37 -13.98 4.46
N LYS A 185 23.69 -14.04 3.31
CA LYS A 185 24.26 -13.67 2.02
C LYS A 185 23.64 -12.37 1.51
N SER A 186 24.46 -11.37 1.18
CA SER A 186 24.02 -10.12 0.53
C SER A 186 23.26 -10.40 -0.75
N ILE A 187 22.38 -9.47 -1.13
CA ILE A 187 21.79 -9.51 -2.48
C ILE A 187 22.88 -9.13 -3.49
N ASN A 188 23.61 -8.05 -3.21
CA ASN A 188 24.76 -7.62 -3.98
C ASN A 188 26.04 -8.31 -3.48
N GLN A 189 26.46 -9.38 -4.16
CA GLN A 189 27.71 -10.09 -3.84
C GLN A 189 28.98 -9.26 -4.10
N SER A 190 28.86 -8.17 -4.87
CA SER A 190 29.95 -7.25 -5.19
C SER A 190 29.94 -6.00 -4.30
N THR A 191 29.17 -6.01 -3.21
CA THR A 191 29.17 -4.91 -2.22
C THR A 191 30.58 -4.63 -1.72
N VAL A 192 30.94 -3.35 -1.67
CA VAL A 192 32.21 -2.87 -1.12
C VAL A 192 32.04 -2.26 0.28
N MET A 193 30.79 -2.06 0.70
CA MET A 193 30.46 -1.37 1.96
C MET A 193 30.34 -2.34 3.14
N THR A 194 30.05 -3.63 2.89
CA THR A 194 29.84 -4.63 3.94
C THR A 194 30.43 -5.99 3.55
N LYS A 195 30.47 -6.94 4.50
CA LYS A 195 30.84 -8.33 4.19
C LYS A 195 29.75 -8.98 3.33
N PRO A 196 30.06 -9.50 2.12
CA PRO A 196 29.05 -10.12 1.27
C PRO A 196 28.41 -11.39 1.87
N LEU A 197 29.18 -12.13 2.67
CA LEU A 197 28.78 -13.36 3.34
C LEU A 197 29.16 -13.30 4.83
N ILE A 198 28.19 -13.54 5.71
CA ILE A 198 28.40 -13.66 7.15
C ILE A 198 28.00 -15.08 7.55
N LYS A 199 28.92 -15.82 8.18
CA LYS A 199 28.74 -17.25 8.44
C LYS A 199 28.34 -17.52 9.89
N ASN A 200 27.59 -18.60 10.08
CA ASN A 200 27.24 -19.18 11.37
C ASN A 200 26.60 -18.19 12.36
N VAL A 201 25.60 -17.46 11.88
CA VAL A 201 24.92 -16.42 12.66
C VAL A 201 23.60 -16.96 13.20
N ARG A 202 23.32 -16.68 14.47
CA ARG A 202 21.98 -16.84 15.06
C ARG A 202 21.20 -15.55 14.82
N ILE A 203 19.98 -15.69 14.36
CA ILE A 203 19.07 -14.57 14.10
C ILE A 203 17.99 -14.56 15.18
N LYS A 204 17.54 -13.37 15.55
CA LYS A 204 16.46 -13.17 16.52
C LYS A 204 15.11 -13.22 15.82
N HIS A 205 14.97 -12.49 14.70
CA HIS A 205 13.76 -12.48 13.88
C HIS A 205 14.10 -12.44 12.39
N ALA A 206 13.19 -12.98 11.58
CA ALA A 206 13.21 -12.87 10.13
C ALA A 206 11.83 -12.44 9.61
N ALA A 207 11.82 -11.58 8.60
CA ALA A 207 10.60 -11.11 7.98
C ALA A 207 10.78 -11.01 6.45
N PRO A 208 9.98 -11.73 5.64
CA PRO A 208 10.00 -11.53 4.18
C PRO A 208 9.54 -10.11 3.86
N VAL A 209 10.11 -9.51 2.81
CA VAL A 209 9.75 -8.15 2.40
C VAL A 209 8.38 -8.18 1.70
N ILE A 210 7.36 -7.61 2.33
CA ILE A 210 5.99 -7.54 1.78
C ILE A 210 5.56 -6.10 1.47
N TRP A 211 6.33 -5.13 1.95
CA TRP A 211 6.06 -3.72 1.76
C TRP A 211 7.37 -2.99 1.45
N PHE A 212 7.27 -2.02 0.55
CA PHE A 212 8.41 -1.30 0.01
C PHE A 212 8.00 0.11 -0.43
N ARG A 213 8.87 1.07 -0.14
CA ARG A 213 8.82 2.45 -0.63
C ARG A 213 10.18 2.91 -1.09
N ARG A 214 10.17 3.58 -2.24
CA ARG A 214 11.29 4.26 -2.86
C ARG A 214 10.83 5.63 -3.29
N ARG A 215 11.72 6.61 -3.16
CA ARG A 215 11.48 7.97 -3.65
C ARG A 215 11.30 7.95 -5.17
N ALA A 216 10.30 8.66 -5.66
CA ALA A 216 10.09 8.85 -7.09
C ALA A 216 11.16 9.76 -7.71
N LEU A 217 11.70 10.69 -6.92
CA LEU A 217 12.67 11.69 -7.35
C LEU A 217 14.02 11.49 -6.65
N VAL A 218 14.85 10.60 -7.19
CA VAL A 218 16.31 10.53 -6.96
C VAL A 218 16.99 9.99 -8.21
#